data_AF-A0A1R4LPE6-F1
#
_entry.id   AF-A0A1R4LPE6-F1
#
_cell.length_a   1.000
_cell.length_b   1.000
_cell.length_c   1.000
_cell.angle_alpha   90.00
_cell.angle_beta   90.00
_cell.angle_gamma   90.00
#
_symmetry.space_group_name_H-M   'P 1'
#
loop_
_entity.id
_entity.type
_entity.pdbx_description
1 polymer ?
#
loop_
_entity_poly.entity_id
_entity_poly.type
_entity_poly.pdbx_seq_one_letter_code
_entity_poly.pdbx_strand_id
1 'polypeptide(L)'
;MSTLTYTLVVNGPLYGTQSARSAYQFARALIQKGHTLVSVFFYQDGVTNGTSLSVPANDEFDLAKAWQNLAQEHGVSLETCVAASLRRGILSEKEATQHCVFKDNLADGFVQTGLGSLAEAMLTQDRIIQF
;
A
#
# COMPACT_ATOMS: atom_id res chain seq x y z
N MET A 1 -12.84 -7.59 -23.98
CA MET A 1 -11.48 -7.81 -23.42
C MET A 1 -11.64 -8.69 -22.20
N SER A 2 -10.78 -9.68 -21.98
CA SER A 2 -10.81 -10.49 -20.76
C SER A 2 -10.35 -9.63 -19.57
N THR A 3 -11.07 -9.72 -18.46
CA THR A 3 -10.64 -9.14 -17.18
C THR A 3 -9.34 -9.83 -16.75
N LEU A 4 -8.38 -9.03 -16.26
CA LEU A 4 -7.09 -9.49 -15.77
C LEU A 4 -6.95 -9.06 -14.31
N THR A 5 -6.21 -9.82 -13.52
CA THR A 5 -5.88 -9.47 -12.14
C THR A 5 -4.51 -8.83 -12.02
N TYR A 6 -4.41 -7.84 -11.13
CA TYR A 6 -3.20 -7.05 -10.92
C TYR A 6 -2.80 -7.04 -9.44
N THR A 7 -1.50 -7.06 -9.21
CA THR A 7 -0.89 -6.55 -7.97
C THR A 7 0.08 -5.44 -8.32
N LEU A 8 0.02 -4.34 -7.57
CA LEU A 8 0.99 -3.25 -7.70
C LEU A 8 2.05 -3.39 -6.61
N VAL A 9 3.30 -3.11 -6.95
CA VAL A 9 4.40 -2.98 -5.99
C VAL A 9 4.81 -1.53 -5.94
N VAL A 10 4.70 -0.90 -4.77
CA VAL A 10 5.03 0.53 -4.60
C VAL A 10 6.27 0.64 -3.72
N ASN A 11 7.38 1.08 -4.31
CA ASN A 11 8.64 1.26 -3.60
C ASN A 11 8.86 2.70 -3.10
N GLY A 12 8.19 3.68 -3.72
CA GLY A 12 8.37 5.10 -3.41
C GLY A 12 7.54 5.59 -2.22
N PRO A 13 8.05 6.56 -1.45
CA PRO A 13 7.39 7.06 -0.24
C PRO A 13 6.05 7.74 -0.49
N LEU A 14 5.26 7.93 0.57
CA LEU A 14 3.96 8.62 0.54
C LEU A 14 4.05 10.01 -0.10
N TYR A 15 5.06 10.79 0.29
CA TYR A 15 5.39 12.09 -0.28
C TYR A 15 6.90 12.19 -0.54
N GLY A 16 7.30 13.14 -1.39
CA GLY A 16 8.70 13.40 -1.76
C GLY A 16 9.09 12.88 -3.15
N THR A 17 8.37 11.90 -3.70
CA THR A 17 8.52 11.46 -5.10
C THR A 17 7.15 11.23 -5.74
N GLN A 18 7.09 11.13 -7.06
CA GLN A 18 5.85 10.88 -7.78
C GLN A 18 5.45 9.39 -7.81
N SER A 19 6.33 8.46 -7.43
CA SER A 19 6.14 7.00 -7.58
C SER A 19 4.80 6.50 -7.00
N ALA A 20 4.52 6.77 -5.73
CA ALA A 20 3.29 6.35 -5.08
C ALA A 20 2.03 6.99 -5.70
N ARG A 21 2.13 8.26 -6.12
CA ARG A 21 1.04 8.98 -6.78
C ARG A 21 0.74 8.41 -8.16
N SER A 22 1.77 8.05 -8.93
CA SER A 22 1.64 7.38 -10.23
C SER A 22 1.01 6.01 -10.09
N ALA A 23 1.43 5.21 -9.09
CA ALA A 23 0.84 3.92 -8.78
C ALA A 23 -0.66 4.03 -8.48
N TYR A 24 -1.06 5.04 -7.69
CA TYR A 24 -2.46 5.30 -7.38
C TYR A 24 -3.30 5.68 -8.62
N GLN A 25 -2.76 6.54 -9.49
CA GLN A 25 -3.44 6.90 -10.73
C GLN A 25 -3.59 5.69 -11.65
N PHE A 26 -2.57 4.83 -11.72
CA PHE A 26 -2.62 3.57 -12.47
C PHE A 26 -3.67 2.61 -11.90
N ALA A 27 -3.72 2.45 -10.57
CA ALA A 27 -4.74 1.65 -9.88
C ALA A 27 -6.16 2.08 -10.27
N ARG A 28 -6.44 3.39 -10.22
CA ARG A 28 -7.75 3.91 -10.64
C ARG A 28 -8.05 3.64 -12.12
N ALA A 29 -7.08 3.88 -12.99
CA ALA A 29 -7.24 3.70 -14.42
C ALA A 29 -7.50 2.23 -14.79
N LEU A 30 -6.78 1.28 -14.17
CA LEU A 30 -6.97 -0.15 -14.46
C LEU A 30 -8.33 -0.65 -14.00
N ILE A 31 -8.79 -0.21 -12.83
CA ILE A 31 -10.13 -0.53 -12.31
C ILE A 31 -11.21 0.03 -13.24
N GLN A 32 -11.07 1.30 -13.68
CA GLN A 32 -11.99 1.92 -14.62
C GLN A 32 -12.04 1.20 -15.99
N LYS A 33 -10.95 0.53 -16.39
CA LYS A 33 -10.88 -0.29 -17.60
C LYS A 33 -11.51 -1.68 -17.44
N GLY A 34 -12.02 -2.02 -16.25
CA GLY A 34 -12.67 -3.31 -15.97
C GLY A 34 -11.71 -4.43 -15.58
N HIS A 35 -10.48 -4.09 -15.19
CA HIS A 35 -9.53 -5.03 -14.59
C HIS A 35 -9.71 -5.07 -13.06
N THR A 36 -9.22 -6.13 -12.43
CA THR A 36 -9.30 -6.31 -10.98
C THR A 36 -7.94 -5.99 -10.37
N LEU A 37 -7.90 -4.95 -9.52
CA LEU A 37 -6.76 -4.76 -8.63
C LEU A 37 -6.97 -5.62 -7.37
N VAL A 38 -6.13 -6.62 -7.16
CA VAL A 38 -6.26 -7.54 -6.02
C VAL A 38 -5.54 -6.99 -4.80
N SER A 39 -4.30 -6.53 -4.98
CA SER A 39 -3.51 -5.99 -3.89
C SER A 39 -2.51 -4.92 -4.30
N VAL A 40 -2.09 -4.12 -3.33
CA VAL A 40 -0.97 -3.20 -3.43
C VAL A 40 0.03 -3.55 -2.33
N PHE A 41 1.22 -3.97 -2.74
CA PHE A 41 2.31 -4.32 -1.85
C PHE A 41 3.31 -3.16 -1.76
N PHE A 42 3.36 -2.53 -0.60
CA PHE A 42 4.26 -1.45 -0.27
C PHE A 42 5.58 -1.99 0.27
N TYR A 43 6.68 -1.68 -0.41
CA TYR A 43 8.03 -2.13 -0.07
C TYR A 43 9.02 -0.97 -0.05
N GLN A 44 10.23 -1.20 0.46
CA GLN A 44 11.25 -0.15 0.60
C GLN A 44 10.70 1.10 1.30
N ASP A 45 10.81 2.29 0.70
CA ASP A 45 10.27 3.53 1.24
C ASP A 45 8.74 3.63 1.10
N GLY A 46 8.14 2.81 0.24
CA GLY A 46 6.72 2.74 0.01
C GLY A 46 5.90 2.35 1.22
N VAL A 47 6.49 1.65 2.20
CA VAL A 47 5.82 1.34 3.47
C VAL A 47 5.33 2.59 4.21
N THR A 48 5.93 3.75 3.96
CA THR A 48 5.49 5.03 4.56
C THR A 48 4.08 5.45 4.10
N ASN A 49 3.55 4.88 3.02
CA ASN A 49 2.16 5.09 2.59
C ASN A 49 1.14 4.55 3.60
N GLY A 50 1.55 3.58 4.43
CA GLY A 50 0.69 2.99 5.45
C GLY A 50 0.66 3.77 6.76
N THR A 51 1.15 5.01 6.84
CA THR A 51 1.13 5.76 8.10
C THR A 51 -0.22 6.45 8.37
N SER A 52 -0.73 6.35 9.60
CA SER A 52 -1.91 7.10 10.08
C SER A 52 -1.60 8.52 10.55
N LEU A 53 -0.32 8.90 10.60
CA LEU A 53 0.14 10.16 11.20
C LEU A 53 0.43 11.25 10.15
N SER A 54 0.20 10.96 8.87
CA SER A 54 0.42 11.96 7.84
C SER A 54 -0.67 13.02 7.86
N VAL A 55 -0.27 14.29 7.85
CA VAL A 55 -1.16 15.45 7.81
C VAL A 55 -0.69 16.37 6.69
N PRO A 56 -1.07 16.10 5.42
CA PRO A 56 -0.78 17.01 4.31
C PRO A 56 -1.49 18.35 4.49
N ALA A 57 -1.07 19.38 3.77
CA ALA A 57 -1.78 20.67 3.79
C ALA A 57 -3.19 20.53 3.19
N ASN A 58 -4.10 21.44 3.56
CA ASN A 58 -5.52 21.36 3.14
C ASN A 58 -5.72 21.45 1.61
N ASP A 59 -4.77 22.03 0.89
CA ASP A 59 -4.74 22.17 -0.56
C ASP A 59 -3.92 21.07 -1.27
N GLU A 60 -3.31 20.16 -0.50
CA GLU A 60 -2.57 19.03 -1.02
C GLU A 60 -3.44 17.77 -1.14
N PHE A 61 -3.03 16.86 -2.03
CA PHE A 61 -3.74 15.59 -2.20
C PHE A 61 -3.35 14.61 -1.09
N ASP A 62 -4.31 14.24 -0.26
CA ASP A 62 -4.14 13.21 0.77
C ASP A 62 -4.07 11.80 0.16
N LEU A 63 -2.85 11.34 -0.11
CA LEU A 63 -2.61 10.06 -0.76
C LEU A 63 -2.87 8.86 0.16
N ALA A 64 -2.64 9.00 1.47
CA ALA A 64 -2.88 7.91 2.43
C ALA A 64 -4.37 7.61 2.49
N LYS A 65 -5.21 8.64 2.67
CA LYS A 65 -6.66 8.50 2.67
C LYS A 65 -7.21 8.01 1.33
N ALA A 66 -6.60 8.46 0.23
CA ALA A 66 -6.98 8.01 -1.10
C ALA A 66 -6.77 6.50 -1.30
N TRP A 67 -5.68 5.93 -0.77
CA TRP A 67 -5.47 4.48 -0.76
C TRP A 67 -6.52 3.76 0.07
N GLN A 68 -6.80 4.24 1.29
CA GLN A 68 -7.82 3.64 2.16
C GLN A 68 -9.20 3.62 1.49
N ASN A 69 -9.60 4.72 0.86
CA ASN A 69 -10.88 4.79 0.13
C ASN A 69 -10.91 3.80 -1.04
N LEU A 70 -9.85 3.74 -1.84
CA LEU A 70 -9.77 2.82 -2.98
C LEU A 70 -9.86 1.36 -2.51
N ALA A 71 -9.20 1.02 -1.40
CA ALA A 71 -9.26 -0.30 -0.81
C ALA A 71 -10.67 -0.65 -0.32
N GLN A 72 -11.34 0.26 0.37
CA GLN A 72 -12.70 0.07 0.85
C GLN A 72 -13.71 -0.06 -0.30
N GLU A 73 -13.59 0.79 -1.33
CA GLU A 73 -14.51 0.83 -2.47
C GLU A 73 -14.39 -0.40 -3.37
N HIS A 74 -13.18 -0.95 -3.52
CA HIS A 74 -12.89 -2.00 -4.51
C HIS A 74 -12.41 -3.33 -3.91
N GLY A 75 -12.33 -3.43 -2.58
CA GLY A 75 -11.85 -4.64 -1.90
C GLY A 75 -10.38 -4.94 -2.15
N VAL A 76 -9.55 -3.90 -2.32
CA VAL A 76 -8.11 -4.05 -2.58
C VAL A 76 -7.36 -4.25 -1.26
N SER A 77 -6.52 -5.28 -1.18
CA SER A 77 -5.63 -5.46 -0.03
C SER A 77 -4.48 -4.47 -0.05
N LEU A 78 -4.30 -3.68 1.02
CA LEU A 78 -3.15 -2.79 1.19
C LEU A 78 -2.15 -3.43 2.14
N GLU A 79 -0.98 -3.80 1.64
CA GLU A 79 -0.02 -4.60 2.37
C GLU A 79 1.31 -3.89 2.49
N THR A 80 1.84 -3.79 3.70
CA THR A 80 3.17 -3.24 3.95
C THR A 80 4.12 -4.34 4.36
N CYS A 81 5.31 -4.39 3.76
CA CYS A 81 6.32 -5.35 4.19
C CYS A 81 6.73 -5.09 5.65
N VAL A 82 6.48 -6.05 6.54
CA VAL A 82 6.72 -5.91 7.99
C VAL A 82 8.16 -5.47 8.29
N ALA A 83 9.16 -6.15 7.70
CA ALA A 83 10.57 -5.85 7.97
C ALA A 83 10.99 -4.46 7.47
N ALA A 84 10.45 -4.00 6.33
CA ALA A 84 10.75 -2.67 5.79
C ALA A 84 10.03 -1.57 6.59
N SER A 85 8.81 -1.86 7.06
CA SER A 85 7.97 -0.97 7.87
C SER A 85 8.61 -0.70 9.23
N LEU A 86 9.03 -1.76 9.94
CA LEU A 86 9.69 -1.63 11.25
C LEU A 86 10.94 -0.75 11.19
N ARG A 87 11.80 -0.93 10.17
CA ARG A 87 13.01 -0.10 9.99
C ARG A 87 12.71 1.37 9.71
N ARG A 88 11.49 1.70 9.29
CA ARG A 88 11.04 3.07 8.97
C ARG A 88 10.04 3.62 9.99
N GLY A 89 9.84 2.91 11.11
CA GLY A 89 8.94 3.34 12.16
C GLY A 89 7.47 3.30 11.75
N ILE A 90 7.08 2.39 10.85
CA ILE A 90 5.68 2.08 10.57
C ILE A 90 5.33 0.78 11.29
N LEU A 91 4.42 0.85 12.27
CA LEU A 91 4.08 -0.26 13.16
C LEU A 91 2.57 -0.43 13.25
N SER A 92 2.10 -1.66 13.09
CA SER A 92 0.78 -2.07 13.56
C SER A 92 0.74 -2.15 15.08
N GLU A 93 -0.45 -2.19 15.66
CA GLU A 93 -0.67 -2.43 17.10
C GLU A 93 0.05 -3.70 17.59
N LYS A 94 -0.03 -4.77 16.80
CA LYS A 94 0.64 -6.05 17.11
C LYS A 94 2.15 -5.88 17.20
N GLU A 95 2.75 -5.24 16.20
CA GLU A 95 4.20 -5.03 16.18
C GLU A 95 4.65 -4.04 17.26
N ALA A 96 3.88 -2.98 17.52
CA ALA A 96 4.17 -2.05 18.61
C ALA A 96 4.18 -2.76 19.97
N THR A 97 3.20 -3.63 20.22
CA THR A 97 3.14 -4.47 21.43
C THR A 97 4.32 -5.42 21.52
N GLN A 98 4.62 -6.14 20.43
CA GLN A 98 5.71 -7.12 20.38
C GLN A 98 7.09 -6.50 20.63
N HIS A 99 7.30 -5.27 20.14
CA HIS A 99 8.57 -4.56 20.24
C HIS A 99 8.62 -3.56 21.40
N CYS A 100 7.62 -3.55 22.28
CA CYS A 100 7.51 -2.63 23.41
C CYS A 100 7.65 -1.15 23.02
N VAL A 101 7.08 -0.79 21.86
CA VAL A 101 7.03 0.59 21.37
C VAL A 101 5.77 1.27 21.90
N PHE A 102 5.89 2.53 22.32
CA PHE A 102 4.81 3.26 22.99
C PHE A 102 3.52 3.37 22.18
N LYS A 103 3.61 3.50 20.86
CA LYS A 103 2.44 3.74 20.00
C LYS A 103 2.65 3.17 18.60
N ASP A 104 1.58 2.62 18.05
CA ASP A 104 1.47 2.23 16.65
C ASP A 104 1.07 3.42 15.77
N ASN A 105 1.22 3.26 14.46
CA ASN A 105 0.91 4.29 13.48
C ASN A 105 0.55 3.73 12.10
N LEU A 106 0.10 2.48 12.03
CA LEU A 106 -0.40 1.89 10.80
C LEU A 106 -1.81 2.45 10.53
N ALA A 107 -2.05 2.93 9.31
CA ALA A 107 -3.35 3.42 8.88
C ALA A 107 -4.36 2.29 8.75
N ASP A 108 -5.62 2.59 9.06
CA ASP A 108 -6.74 1.65 8.92
C ASP A 108 -6.80 1.08 7.50
N GLY A 109 -7.09 -0.21 7.37
CA GLY A 109 -7.15 -0.91 6.09
C GLY A 109 -5.79 -1.36 5.54
N PHE A 110 -4.67 -0.92 6.13
CA PHE A 110 -3.35 -1.50 5.85
C PHE A 110 -3.07 -2.69 6.76
N VAL A 111 -2.36 -3.68 6.22
CA VAL A 111 -1.91 -4.86 6.96
C VAL A 111 -0.40 -5.02 6.80
N GLN A 112 0.30 -5.42 7.86
CA GLN A 112 1.71 -5.78 7.79
C GLN A 112 1.88 -7.25 7.43
N THR A 113 2.53 -7.52 6.29
CA THR A 113 2.73 -8.88 5.76
C THR A 113 4.21 -9.15 5.47
N GLY A 114 4.56 -10.43 5.35
CA GLY A 114 5.89 -10.86 4.93
C GLY A 114 6.05 -10.84 3.40
N LEU A 115 7.28 -10.98 2.92
CA LEU A 115 7.56 -11.12 1.48
C LEU A 115 6.90 -12.35 0.82
N GLY A 116 6.44 -13.31 1.62
CA GLY A 116 5.66 -14.45 1.12
C GLY A 116 4.38 -14.02 0.38
N SER A 117 3.71 -12.96 0.84
CA SER A 117 2.50 -12.46 0.15
C SER A 117 2.83 -11.89 -1.23
N LEU A 118 3.94 -11.16 -1.35
CA LEU A 118 4.43 -10.68 -2.64
C LEU A 118 4.78 -11.86 -3.57
N ALA A 119 5.47 -12.88 -3.05
CA ALA A 119 5.80 -14.06 -3.84
C ALA A 119 4.55 -14.82 -4.32
N GLU A 120 3.53 -14.95 -3.47
CA GLU A 120 2.25 -15.53 -3.84
C GLU A 120 1.55 -14.71 -4.93
N ALA A 121 1.51 -13.38 -4.80
CA ALA A 121 0.95 -12.51 -5.83
C ALA A 121 1.67 -12.68 -7.17
N MET A 122 3.00 -12.76 -7.16
CA MET A 122 3.80 -12.98 -8.39
C MET A 122 3.52 -14.32 -9.07
N LEU A 123 3.04 -15.32 -8.34
CA LEU A 123 2.70 -16.64 -8.87
C LEU A 123 1.24 -16.74 -9.32
N THR A 124 0.35 -15.94 -8.75
CA THR A 124 -1.11 -16.11 -8.88
C THR A 124 -1.80 -15.02 -9.70
N GLN A 125 -1.24 -13.81 -9.76
CA GLN A 125 -1.86 -12.69 -10.48
C GLN A 125 -1.40 -12.65 -11.94
N ASP A 126 -2.29 -12.18 -12.82
CA ASP A 126 -1.95 -12.08 -14.24
C ASP A 126 -0.80 -11.08 -14.47
N ARG A 127 -0.76 -9.98 -13.71
CA ARG A 127 0.21 -8.90 -13.89
C ARG A 127 0.71 -8.34 -12.56
N ILE A 128 2.03 -8.16 -12.50
CA ILE A 128 2.70 -7.42 -11.43
C ILE A 128 3.30 -6.15 -12.04
N ILE A 129 2.94 -4.98 -11.51
CA ILE A 129 3.46 -3.70 -11.98
C ILE A 129 4.14 -2.98 -10.82
N GLN A 130 5.41 -2.61 -11.01
CA GLN A 130 6.22 -1.97 -9.98
C GLN A 130 6.40 -0.47 -10.27
N PHE A 131 6.34 0.33 -9.20
CA PHE A 131 6.51 1.78 -9.18
C PHE A 131 7.56 2.20 -8.17
#